data_AF-A0A7C7QZU1-F1
#
_entry.id   AF-A0A7C7QZU1-F1
#
_cell.length_a   1.000
_cell.length_b   1.000
_cell.length_c   1.000
_cell.angle_alpha   90.00
_cell.angle_beta   90.00
_cell.angle_gamma   90.00
#
_symmetry.space_group_name_H-M   'P 1'
#
loop_
_entity.id
_entity.type
_entity.pdbx_description
1 polymer ?
#
loop_
_entity_poly.entity_id
_entity_poly.type
_entity_poly.pdbx_seq_one_letter_code
_entity_poly.pdbx_strand_id
1 'polypeptide(L)'
;MYRYLADSFIEPQSYYRALASGGVMCVFNLRQLEELSRADQDFIRRANAEYMMVLEKMHRRHLIGDEDRWQGVAWTRDDSPEIVLVSFTDFSAELDGPQEVHDLTPGRTFRASESFEARPWHTYLLNSSSSPGER
;
A
#
# COMPACT_ATOMS: atom_id res chain seq x y z
N MET A 1 -11.80 -12.95 8.43
CA MET A 1 -11.88 -11.47 8.49
C MET A 1 -11.39 -11.05 9.87
N TYR A 2 -10.12 -10.64 10.00
CA TYR A 2 -9.57 -10.19 11.27
C TYR A 2 -10.01 -8.74 11.49
N ARG A 3 -10.83 -8.50 12.52
CA ARG A 3 -11.19 -7.15 12.98
C ARG A 3 -10.11 -6.70 13.96
N TYR A 4 -9.32 -5.69 13.57
CA TYR A 4 -8.43 -5.00 14.51
C TYR A 4 -9.32 -4.13 15.44
N LEU A 5 -9.42 -4.52 16.70
CA LEU A 5 -9.95 -3.68 17.77
C LEU A 5 -8.77 -2.88 18.34
N ALA A 6 -8.60 -1.63 17.89
CA ALA A 6 -7.57 -0.73 18.38
C ALA A 6 -8.16 0.14 19.52
N ASP A 7 -8.50 -0.49 20.64
CA ASP A 7 -9.20 0.20 21.72
C ASP A 7 -8.24 0.92 22.70
N SER A 8 -6.92 0.84 22.49
CA SER A 8 -5.96 1.40 23.47
C SER A 8 -4.62 1.93 22.96
N PHE A 9 -4.22 1.73 21.70
CA PHE A 9 -2.97 2.28 21.18
C PHE A 9 -2.99 2.36 19.64
N ILE A 10 -2.62 3.52 19.09
CA ILE A 10 -2.45 3.71 17.64
C ILE A 10 -0.96 3.59 17.33
N GLU A 11 -0.55 2.45 16.77
CA GLU A 11 0.77 2.30 16.17
C GLU A 11 0.69 2.65 14.67
N PRO A 12 1.41 3.68 14.19
CA PRO A 12 1.26 4.18 12.81
C PRO A 12 1.51 3.10 11.74
N GLN A 13 2.48 2.21 11.96
CA GLN A 13 2.80 1.13 11.04
C GLN A 13 1.70 0.06 10.98
N SER A 14 1.14 -0.32 12.14
CA SER A 14 -0.02 -1.22 12.20
C SER A 14 -1.25 -0.58 11.55
N TYR A 15 -1.44 0.72 11.74
CA TYR A 15 -2.50 1.49 11.05
C TYR A 15 -2.35 1.43 9.53
N TYR A 16 -1.14 1.68 9.02
CA TYR A 16 -0.85 1.61 7.58
C TYR A 16 -1.06 0.20 7.03
N ARG A 17 -0.60 -0.84 7.73
CA ARG A 17 -0.85 -2.24 7.36
C ARG A 17 -2.34 -2.56 7.31
N ALA A 18 -3.13 -2.05 8.26
CA ALA A 18 -4.57 -2.23 8.28
C ALA A 18 -5.24 -1.59 7.05
N LEU A 19 -4.91 -0.34 6.72
CA LEU A 19 -5.39 0.34 5.52
C LEU A 19 -5.00 -0.42 4.25
N ALA A 20 -3.71 -0.73 4.09
CA ALA A 20 -3.17 -1.45 2.95
C ALA A 20 -3.84 -2.81 2.76
N SER A 21 -4.25 -3.47 3.85
CA SER A 21 -4.93 -4.76 3.83
C SER A 21 -6.44 -4.66 3.56
N GLY A 22 -6.99 -3.46 3.37
CA GLY A 22 -8.45 -3.25 3.24
C GLY A 22 -9.20 -3.49 4.55
N GLY A 23 -8.49 -3.35 5.69
CA GLY A 23 -9.08 -3.47 7.02
C GLY A 23 -9.99 -2.29 7.33
N VAL A 24 -11.11 -2.56 7.99
CA VAL A 24 -12.00 -1.52 8.50
C VAL A 24 -11.55 -1.15 9.91
N MET A 25 -11.13 0.10 10.11
CA MET A 25 -10.85 0.68 11.42
C MET A 25 -12.19 1.09 12.06
N CYS A 26 -12.80 0.20 12.86
CA CYS A 26 -14.16 0.40 13.37
C CYS A 26 -14.29 1.47 14.47
N VAL A 27 -13.22 1.78 15.20
CA VAL A 27 -13.20 2.79 16.27
C VAL A 27 -11.87 3.52 16.19
N PHE A 28 -11.92 4.82 15.93
CA PHE A 28 -10.73 5.66 15.88
C PHE A 28 -10.77 6.66 17.04
N ASN A 29 -9.90 6.47 18.03
CA ASN A 29 -9.84 7.33 19.20
C ASN A 29 -9.09 8.62 18.85
N LEU A 30 -9.84 9.69 18.56
CA LEU A 30 -9.27 10.99 18.17
C LEU A 30 -8.29 11.54 19.21
N ARG A 31 -8.58 11.34 20.50
CA ARG A 31 -7.69 11.79 21.58
C ARG A 31 -6.33 11.10 21.51
N GLN A 32 -6.30 9.80 21.21
CA GLN A 32 -5.04 9.08 21.06
C GLN A 32 -4.26 9.52 19.82
N LEU A 33 -4.93 9.91 18.74
CA LEU A 33 -4.25 10.50 17.57
C LEU A 33 -3.59 11.84 17.93
N GLU A 34 -4.25 12.68 18.73
CA GLU A 34 -3.71 13.97 19.19
C GLU A 34 -2.50 13.81 20.11
N GLU A 35 -2.42 12.70 20.85
CA GLU A 35 -1.31 12.35 21.75
C GLU A 35 -0.07 11.83 21.01
N LEU A 36 -0.18 11.48 19.71
CA LEU A 36 0.95 11.04 18.90
C LEU A 36 1.95 12.17 18.61
N SER A 37 3.19 11.79 18.32
CA SER A 37 4.20 12.74 17.84
C SER A 37 3.76 13.38 16.52
N ARG A 38 4.27 14.58 16.20
CA ARG A 38 3.97 15.24 14.91
C ARG A 38 4.36 14.35 13.73
N ALA A 39 5.49 13.66 13.81
CA ALA A 39 5.95 12.77 12.75
C ALA A 39 4.97 11.60 12.51
N ASP A 40 4.44 11.01 13.58
CA ASP A 40 3.46 9.91 13.48
C ASP A 40 2.10 10.40 12.96
N GLN A 41 1.66 11.59 13.39
CA GLN A 41 0.46 12.21 12.85
C GLN A 41 0.60 12.50 11.35
N ASP A 42 1.76 13.04 10.92
CA ASP A 42 2.03 13.32 9.51
C ASP A 42 2.12 12.03 8.69
N PHE A 43 2.70 10.97 9.25
CA PHE A 43 2.68 9.64 8.65
C PHE A 43 1.25 9.12 8.43
N ILE A 44 0.38 9.21 9.45
CA ILE A 44 -1.03 8.78 9.36
C ILE A 44 -1.81 9.64 8.35
N ARG A 45 -1.60 10.96 8.34
CA ARG A 45 -2.23 11.86 7.35
C ARG A 45 -1.83 11.48 5.93
N ARG A 46 -0.53 11.24 5.71
CA ARG A 46 0.02 10.84 4.41
C ARG A 46 -0.56 9.49 3.97
N ALA A 47 -0.56 8.49 4.86
CA ALA A 47 -1.17 7.18 4.63
C ALA A 47 -2.64 7.28 4.20
N ASN A 48 -3.43 8.12 4.87
CA ASN A 48 -4.83 8.36 4.50
C ASN A 48 -4.96 9.02 3.13
N ALA A 49 -4.14 10.04 2.84
CA ALA A 49 -4.16 10.69 1.54
C ALA A 49 -3.83 9.72 0.41
N GLU A 50 -2.76 8.94 0.56
CA GLU A 50 -2.37 7.88 -0.39
C GLU A 50 -3.49 6.85 -0.56
N TYR A 51 -4.05 6.34 0.54
CA TYR A 51 -5.14 5.35 0.52
C TYR A 51 -6.36 5.86 -0.25
N MET A 52 -6.77 7.11 -0.02
CA MET A 52 -7.89 7.71 -0.73
C MET A 52 -7.65 7.85 -2.24
N MET A 53 -6.40 8.04 -2.68
CA MET A 53 -6.05 8.10 -4.11
C MET A 53 -6.16 6.74 -4.82
N VAL A 54 -6.01 5.64 -4.09
CA VAL A 54 -5.93 4.29 -4.67
C VAL A 54 -7.12 3.40 -4.31
N LEU A 55 -8.00 3.83 -3.40
CA LEU A 55 -9.12 3.04 -2.87
C LEU A 55 -9.98 2.40 -3.97
N GLU A 56 -10.34 3.15 -5.01
CA GLU A 56 -11.16 2.66 -6.13
C GLU A 56 -10.46 1.59 -7.01
N LYS A 57 -9.15 1.41 -6.83
CA LYS A 57 -8.33 0.43 -7.56
C LYS A 57 -8.12 -0.85 -6.73
N MET A 58 -8.44 -0.84 -5.44
CA MET A 58 -8.16 -1.92 -4.49
C MET A 58 -9.28 -2.99 -4.45
N HIS A 59 -9.39 -3.81 -5.50
CA HIS A 59 -10.45 -4.84 -5.58
C HIS A 59 -9.98 -6.24 -5.17
N ARG A 60 -8.96 -6.78 -5.84
CA ARG A 60 -8.40 -8.11 -5.56
C ARG A 60 -7.02 -7.97 -4.94
N ARG A 61 -6.87 -8.45 -3.70
CA ARG A 61 -5.64 -8.39 -2.90
C ARG A 61 -4.76 -9.62 -3.12
N HIS A 62 -3.47 -9.37 -3.29
CA HIS A 62 -2.40 -10.37 -3.31
C HIS A 62 -1.41 -10.04 -2.20
N LEU A 63 -1.03 -11.03 -1.39
CA LEU A 63 0.01 -10.86 -0.38
C LEU A 63 1.37 -10.98 -1.04
N ILE A 64 2.30 -10.10 -0.68
CA ILE A 64 3.69 -10.17 -1.12
C ILE A 64 4.54 -10.54 0.08
N GLY A 65 5.33 -11.59 -0.09
CA GLY A 65 6.15 -12.15 0.96
C GLY A 65 6.53 -13.59 0.71
N ASP A 66 7.29 -14.12 1.65
CA ASP A 66 7.57 -15.55 1.78
C ASP A 66 6.74 -16.14 2.94
N GLU A 67 6.90 -17.44 3.20
CA GLU A 67 6.13 -18.17 4.23
C GLU A 67 6.22 -17.53 5.62
N ASP A 68 7.32 -16.81 5.92
CA ASP A 68 7.62 -16.26 7.24
C ASP A 68 7.50 -14.72 7.30
N ARG A 69 7.44 -14.03 6.16
CA ARG A 69 7.55 -12.57 6.10
C ARG A 69 6.54 -11.93 5.16
N TRP A 70 5.70 -11.07 5.72
CA TRP A 70 4.86 -10.17 4.94
C TRP A 70 5.63 -8.91 4.58
N GLN A 71 6.01 -8.82 3.30
CA GLN A 71 6.78 -7.71 2.76
C GLN A 71 5.88 -6.58 2.22
N GLY A 72 4.67 -6.91 1.78
CA GLY A 72 3.73 -5.95 1.25
C GLY A 72 2.42 -6.57 0.78
N VAL A 73 1.64 -5.79 0.05
CA VAL A 73 0.41 -6.24 -0.62
C VAL A 73 0.29 -5.58 -1.99
N ALA A 74 -0.15 -6.35 -2.98
CA ALA A 74 -0.58 -5.81 -4.25
C ALA A 74 -2.11 -5.81 -4.34
N TRP A 75 -2.66 -4.83 -5.02
CA TRP A 75 -4.06 -4.81 -5.40
C TRP A 75 -4.20 -4.62 -6.89
N THR A 76 -5.19 -5.32 -7.43
CA THR A 76 -5.52 -5.32 -8.86
C THR A 76 -7.02 -5.16 -9.02
N ARG A 77 -7.43 -4.72 -10.21
CA ARG A 77 -8.82 -4.62 -10.63
C ARG A 77 -8.97 -5.27 -12.00
N ASP A 78 -10.00 -6.09 -12.19
CA ASP A 78 -10.14 -6.89 -13.42
C ASP A 78 -10.31 -6.05 -14.71
N ASP A 79 -10.77 -4.81 -14.59
CA ASP A 79 -11.01 -3.87 -15.69
C ASP A 79 -9.93 -2.77 -15.82
N SER A 80 -8.84 -2.85 -15.05
CA SER A 80 -7.75 -1.87 -15.08
C SER A 80 -6.40 -2.56 -15.17
N PRO A 81 -5.48 -2.07 -16.01
CA PRO A 81 -4.09 -2.50 -15.99
C PRO A 81 -3.34 -2.02 -14.74
N GLU A 82 -3.92 -1.16 -13.92
CA GLU A 82 -3.22 -0.58 -12.78
C GLU A 82 -3.04 -1.59 -11.64
N ILE A 83 -1.84 -1.58 -11.05
CA ILE A 83 -1.52 -2.31 -9.82
C ILE A 83 -1.17 -1.31 -8.74
N VAL A 84 -1.84 -1.43 -7.60
CA VAL A 84 -1.48 -0.69 -6.38
C VAL A 84 -0.57 -1.59 -5.56
N LEU A 85 0.67 -1.19 -5.36
CA LEU A 85 1.63 -1.92 -4.57
C LEU A 85 1.90 -1.16 -3.27
N VAL A 86 1.67 -1.79 -2.13
CA VAL A 86 1.98 -1.23 -0.82
C VAL A 86 3.08 -2.05 -0.17
N SER A 87 4.15 -1.38 0.24
CA SER A 87 5.31 -2.00 0.87
C SER A 87 5.34 -1.77 2.39
N PHE A 88 5.69 -2.81 3.14
CA PHE A 88 5.93 -2.76 4.59
C PHE A 88 7.41 -2.89 4.96
N THR A 89 8.23 -3.43 4.07
CA THR A 89 9.68 -3.62 4.21
C THR A 89 10.34 -3.46 2.84
N ASP A 90 11.65 -3.35 2.78
CA ASP A 90 12.38 -3.41 1.51
C ASP A 90 12.21 -4.76 0.79
N PHE A 91 12.01 -4.72 -0.53
CA PHE A 91 12.07 -5.88 -1.43
C PHE A 91 12.20 -5.44 -2.91
N SER A 92 12.73 -6.33 -3.75
CA SER A 92 12.71 -6.17 -5.20
C SER A 92 11.32 -6.50 -5.75
N ALA A 93 10.64 -5.52 -6.32
CA ALA A 93 9.37 -5.70 -7.00
C ALA A 93 9.63 -5.99 -8.49
N GLU A 94 9.36 -7.21 -8.91
CA GLU A 94 9.46 -7.64 -10.31
C GLU A 94 8.27 -7.09 -11.13
N LEU A 95 8.55 -6.74 -12.39
CA LEU A 95 7.60 -6.13 -13.32
C LEU A 95 7.56 -6.92 -14.64
N ASP A 96 6.42 -6.88 -15.31
CA ASP A 96 6.25 -7.48 -16.65
C ASP A 96 6.82 -6.57 -17.76
N GLY A 97 8.07 -6.16 -17.58
CA GLY A 97 8.82 -5.29 -18.47
C GLY A 97 8.79 -3.80 -18.11
N PRO A 98 9.48 -2.97 -18.93
CA PRO A 98 9.70 -1.56 -18.60
C PRO A 98 8.42 -0.72 -18.54
N GLN A 99 8.06 -0.29 -17.34
CA GLN A 99 6.86 0.51 -17.09
C GLN A 99 7.13 1.72 -16.19
N GLU A 100 6.17 2.64 -16.18
CA GLU A 100 6.18 3.81 -15.31
C GLU A 100 5.67 3.42 -13.91
N VAL A 101 6.39 3.89 -12.89
CA VAL A 101 6.09 3.66 -11.47
C VAL A 101 5.89 5.01 -10.81
N HIS A 102 4.72 5.21 -10.22
CA HIS A 102 4.40 6.39 -9.42
C HIS A 102 4.51 6.02 -7.94
N ASP A 103 5.59 6.46 -7.28
CA ASP A 103 5.70 6.40 -5.83
C ASP A 103 4.90 7.56 -5.23
N LEU A 104 3.73 7.25 -4.67
CA LEU A 104 2.80 8.25 -4.14
C LEU A 104 3.33 8.87 -2.83
N THR A 105 4.23 8.16 -2.15
CA THR A 105 4.76 8.54 -0.83
C THR A 105 5.62 9.81 -0.89
N PRO A 106 6.64 9.92 -1.76
CA PRO A 106 7.32 11.18 -2.05
C PRO A 106 6.65 11.95 -3.20
N GLY A 107 5.62 11.41 -3.86
CA GLY A 107 4.98 12.01 -5.04
C GLY A 107 5.89 12.05 -6.26
N ARG A 108 6.68 10.99 -6.50
CA ARG A 108 7.66 10.92 -7.59
C ARG A 108 7.31 9.82 -8.59
N THR A 109 7.42 10.15 -9.86
CA THR A 109 7.38 9.18 -10.96
C THR A 109 8.78 8.80 -11.42
N PHE A 110 9.00 7.53 -11.74
CA PHE A 110 10.21 7.05 -12.39
C PHE A 110 9.90 5.87 -13.33
N ARG A 111 10.79 5.61 -14.28
CA ARG A 111 10.69 4.45 -15.16
C ARG A 111 11.53 3.31 -14.62
N ALA A 112 10.91 2.18 -14.35
CA ALA A 112 11.59 0.94 -14.00
C ALA A 112 11.80 0.10 -15.26
N SER A 113 12.84 -0.74 -15.27
CA SER A 113 13.07 -1.72 -16.33
C SER A 113 12.29 -3.00 -16.01
N GLU A 114 12.92 -4.01 -15.44
CA GLU A 114 12.28 -5.30 -15.14
C GLU A 114 11.98 -5.45 -13.66
N SER A 115 12.58 -4.61 -12.81
CA SER A 115 12.30 -4.56 -11.38
C SER A 115 12.63 -3.19 -10.79
N PHE A 116 12.20 -2.96 -9.54
CA PHE A 116 12.66 -1.83 -8.74
C PHE A 116 12.68 -2.18 -7.25
N GLU A 117 13.52 -1.47 -6.49
CA GLU A 117 13.57 -1.60 -5.03
C GLU A 117 12.43 -0.82 -4.38
N ALA A 118 11.44 -1.55 -3.87
CA ALA A 118 10.37 -1.00 -3.06
C ALA A 118 10.90 -0.63 -1.68
N ARG A 119 10.56 0.57 -1.21
CA ARG A 119 10.97 1.09 0.10
C ARG A 119 9.90 0.79 1.15
N PRO A 120 10.29 0.56 2.41
CA PRO A 120 9.35 0.30 3.48
C PRO A 120 8.37 1.46 3.66
N TRP A 121 7.09 1.14 3.84
CA TRP A 121 6.01 2.11 4.12
C TRP A 121 5.71 3.06 2.96
N HIS A 122 5.88 2.57 1.74
CA HIS A 122 5.57 3.30 0.52
C HIS A 122 4.39 2.68 -0.24
N THR A 123 3.60 3.55 -0.86
CA THR A 123 2.52 3.20 -1.79
C THR A 123 2.95 3.54 -3.22
N TYR A 124 2.87 2.56 -4.12
CA TYR A 124 3.19 2.68 -5.53
C TYR A 124 1.96 2.42 -6.39
N LEU A 125 1.83 3.15 -7.48
CA LEU A 125 0.89 2.88 -8.57
C LEU A 125 1.68 2.50 -9.82
N LEU A 126 1.42 1.30 -10.34
CA LEU A 126 2.07 0.72 -11.50
C LEU A 126 1.05 0.60 -12.64
N ASN A 127 1.48 0.84 -13.88
CA ASN A 127 0.66 0.56 -15.07
C ASN A 127 1.11 -0.75 -15.71
N SER A 128 0.40 -1.86 -15.45
CA SER A 128 0.72 -3.14 -16.08
C SER A 128 0.41 -3.06 -17.57
N SER A 129 1.41 -3.18 -18.43
CA SER A 129 1.23 -3.28 -19.89
C SER A 129 0.70 -4.64 -20.35
N SER A 130 0.11 -5.44 -19.46
CA SER A 130 -0.53 -6.72 -19.80
C SER A 130 -1.74 -6.48 -20.70
N SER A 131 -1.54 -6.62 -22.01
CA SER A 131 -2.65 -6.85 -22.93
C SER A 131 -3.42 -8.09 -22.45
N PRO A 132 -4.76 -8.10 -22.43
CA PRO A 132 -5.53 -9.29 -22.11
C PRO A 132 -5.30 -10.32 -23.22
N GLY A 133 -4.27 -11.15 -23.03
CA GLY A 133 -3.99 -12.31 -23.85
C GLY A 133 -5.00 -13.39 -23.52
N GLU A 134 -5.83 -13.69 -24.51
CA GLU A 134 -6.77 -14.81 -24.60
C GLU A 134 -6.21 -16.08 -23.92
N ARG A 135 -6.96 -16.62 -22.95
CA ARG A 135 -6.88 -18.02 -22.53
C ARG A 135 -8.25 -18.66 -22.70
#